data_AF-A0A3M1HTF1-F1
#
_entry.id   AF-A0A3M1HTF1-F1
#
_cell.length_a   1.000
_cell.length_b   1.000
_cell.length_c   1.000
_cell.angle_alpha   90.00
_cell.angle_beta   90.00
_cell.angle_gamma   90.00
#
_symmetry.space_group_name_H-M   'P 1'
#
loop_
_entity.id
_entity.type
_entity.pdbx_description
1 polymer ?
#
loop_
_entity_poly.entity_id
_entity_poly.type
_entity_poly.pdbx_seq_one_letter_code
_entity_poly.pdbx_strand_id
1 'polypeptide(L)'
;ALSHLRRVTPAVAQALLVALRDVGRVQQDALAAAERFRLAEGEIVPALAAALRDESAATAYAAAQVLAALGRGREAAERQPAIVAALADAIRDSRSRRPVYVLEGGEIKYLGQLDDLLYRALVGVAGVAAGSSAE
;
A
#
# COMPACT_ATOMS: atom_id res chain seq x y z
N ALA A 1 -10.99 -1.00 -16.33
CA ALA A 1 -10.03 0.12 -16.21
C ALA A 1 -10.31 0.87 -14.91
N LEU A 2 -9.57 0.55 -13.85
CA LEU A 2 -9.65 1.29 -12.57
C LEU A 2 -9.04 2.70 -12.67
N SER A 3 -8.39 3.01 -13.81
CA SER A 3 -7.67 4.26 -14.13
C SER A 3 -8.50 5.55 -14.08
N HIS A 4 -9.83 5.49 -13.97
CA HIS A 4 -10.70 6.69 -13.93
C HIS A 4 -11.12 7.09 -12.51
N LEU A 5 -10.86 6.25 -11.51
CA LEU A 5 -11.20 6.57 -10.13
C LEU A 5 -10.08 7.43 -9.54
N ARG A 6 -10.18 8.75 -9.67
CA ARG A 6 -9.29 9.68 -8.94
C ARG A 6 -9.59 9.71 -7.44
N ARG A 7 -10.49 8.83 -6.97
CA ARG A 7 -11.09 8.79 -5.65
C ARG A 7 -11.12 7.34 -5.16
N VAL A 8 -10.51 7.07 -4.00
CA VAL A 8 -10.66 5.80 -3.28
C VAL A 8 -11.87 5.92 -2.37
N THR A 9 -12.70 4.88 -2.36
CA THR A 9 -13.71 4.57 -1.35
C THR A 9 -13.33 3.24 -0.69
N PRO A 10 -13.89 2.85 0.46
CA PRO A 10 -13.62 1.53 1.06
C PRO A 10 -13.88 0.36 0.10
N ALA A 11 -14.90 0.45 -0.75
CA ALA A 11 -15.17 -0.54 -1.79
C ALA A 11 -14.05 -0.61 -2.85
N VAL A 12 -13.49 0.54 -3.24
CA VAL A 12 -12.35 0.62 -4.17
C VAL A 12 -11.08 0.07 -3.51
N ALA A 13 -10.85 0.35 -2.23
CA ALA A 13 -9.73 -0.21 -1.48
C ALA A 13 -9.79 -1.75 -1.46
N GLN A 14 -10.97 -2.33 -1.20
CA GLN A 14 -11.14 -3.78 -1.29
C GLN A 14 -10.92 -4.32 -2.70
N ALA A 15 -11.47 -3.66 -3.73
CA ALA A 15 -11.26 -4.06 -5.12
C ALA A 15 -9.77 -4.02 -5.51
N LEU A 16 -9.01 -3.04 -5.03
CA LEU A 16 -7.56 -2.96 -5.22
C LEU A 16 -6.83 -4.09 -4.51
N LEU A 17 -7.20 -4.41 -3.27
CA LEU A 17 -6.58 -5.52 -2.54
C LEU A 17 -6.80 -6.85 -3.27
N VAL A 18 -8.00 -7.07 -3.82
CA VAL A 18 -8.29 -8.25 -4.64
C VAL A 18 -7.45 -8.23 -5.93
N ALA A 19 -7.43 -7.10 -6.65
CA ALA A 19 -6.68 -6.97 -7.89
C ALA A 19 -5.16 -7.10 -7.70
N LEU A 20 -4.62 -6.68 -6.56
CA LEU A 20 -3.20 -6.83 -6.19
C LEU A 20 -2.80 -8.27 -5.87
N ARG A 21 -3.78 -9.15 -5.62
CA ARG A 21 -3.59 -10.60 -5.46
C ARG A 21 -3.88 -11.40 -6.75
N ASP A 22 -4.32 -10.71 -7.80
CA ASP A 22 -4.68 -11.33 -9.08
C ASP A 22 -3.41 -11.56 -9.93
N VAL A 23 -3.56 -12.00 -11.18
CA VAL A 23 -2.45 -12.24 -12.10
C VAL A 23 -1.59 -10.99 -12.26
N GLY A 24 -0.29 -11.17 -12.54
CA GLY A 24 0.68 -10.08 -12.59
C GLY A 24 0.27 -8.86 -13.41
N ARG A 25 -0.49 -9.06 -14.50
CA ARG A 25 -1.01 -7.95 -15.29
C ARG A 25 -2.04 -7.10 -14.52
N VAL A 26 -2.97 -7.74 -13.82
CA VAL A 26 -4.00 -7.07 -13.01
C VAL A 26 -3.37 -6.47 -11.76
N GLN A 27 -2.40 -7.15 -11.15
CA GLN A 27 -1.61 -6.62 -10.05
C GLN A 27 -0.88 -5.32 -10.43
N GLN A 28 -0.19 -5.31 -11.58
CA GLN A 28 0.50 -4.12 -12.09
C GLN A 28 -0.48 -2.97 -12.40
N ASP A 29 -1.64 -3.27 -13.00
CA ASP A 29 -2.67 -2.26 -13.26
C ASP A 29 -3.24 -1.68 -11.95
N ALA A 30 -3.42 -2.53 -10.94
CA ALA A 30 -3.87 -2.13 -9.61
C ALA A 30 -2.84 -1.26 -8.89
N LEU A 31 -1.54 -1.55 -9.00
CA LEU A 31 -0.47 -0.68 -8.49
C LEU A 31 -0.43 0.67 -9.22
N ALA A 32 -0.50 0.63 -10.55
CA ALA A 32 -0.52 1.84 -11.37
C ALA A 32 -1.79 2.68 -11.14
N ALA A 33 -2.90 2.06 -10.72
CA ALA A 33 -4.10 2.74 -10.24
C ALA A 33 -3.89 3.29 -8.82
N ALA A 34 -3.26 2.51 -7.94
CA ALA A 34 -2.93 2.89 -6.56
C ALA A 34 -2.18 4.23 -6.51
N GLU A 35 -1.14 4.37 -7.34
CA GLU A 35 -0.33 5.60 -7.45
C GLU A 35 -1.09 6.80 -8.03
N ARG A 36 -2.17 6.55 -8.77
CA ARG A 36 -3.00 7.62 -9.35
C ARG A 36 -4.07 8.14 -8.40
N PHE A 37 -4.34 7.44 -7.29
CA PHE A 37 -5.31 7.93 -6.31
C PHE A 37 -4.78 9.15 -5.58
N ARG A 38 -5.49 10.27 -5.73
CA ARG A 38 -5.15 11.53 -5.05
C ARG A 38 -6.19 11.98 -4.03
N LEU A 39 -7.35 11.32 -3.98
CA LEU A 39 -8.45 11.63 -3.08
C LEU A 39 -8.89 10.33 -2.40
N ALA A 40 -9.03 10.35 -1.07
CA ALA A 40 -9.53 9.23 -0.28
C ALA A 40 -10.77 9.69 0.48
N GLU A 41 -11.93 9.12 0.17
CA GLU A 41 -13.19 9.39 0.88
C GLU A 41 -13.49 8.29 1.90
N GLY A 42 -13.73 8.69 3.15
CA GLY A 42 -14.08 7.79 4.25
C GLY A 42 -12.89 7.11 4.94
N GLU A 43 -13.19 6.10 5.76
CA GLU A 43 -12.25 5.38 6.62
C GLU A 43 -11.40 4.32 5.86
N ILE A 44 -10.61 4.78 4.90
CA ILE A 44 -9.77 3.88 4.07
C ILE A 44 -8.49 3.46 4.79
N VAL A 45 -7.86 4.38 5.52
CA VAL A 45 -6.62 4.12 6.27
C VAL A 45 -6.80 2.98 7.28
N PRO A 46 -7.83 2.94 8.15
CA PRO A 46 -8.01 1.82 9.08
C PRO A 46 -8.31 0.49 8.37
N ALA A 47 -9.04 0.50 7.26
CA ALA A 47 -9.29 -0.72 6.48
C ALA A 47 -8.00 -1.30 5.88
N LEU A 48 -7.14 -0.44 5.31
CA LEU A 48 -5.82 -0.86 4.82
C LEU A 48 -4.88 -1.25 5.96
N ALA A 49 -4.94 -0.57 7.10
CA ALA A 49 -4.16 -0.92 8.29
C ALA A 49 -4.53 -2.31 8.85
N ALA A 50 -5.80 -2.71 8.76
CA ALA A 50 -6.22 -4.07 9.07
C ALA A 50 -5.62 -5.08 8.06
N ALA A 51 -5.61 -4.74 6.76
CA ALA A 51 -5.06 -5.58 5.71
C ALA A 51 -3.53 -5.76 5.78
N LEU A 52 -2.80 -4.86 6.46
CA LEU A 52 -1.36 -5.04 6.76
C LEU A 52 -1.07 -6.28 7.64
N ARG A 53 -2.06 -6.72 8.44
CA ARG A 53 -1.95 -7.88 9.34
C ARG A 53 -2.64 -9.13 8.81
N ASP A 54 -3.03 -9.11 7.53
CA ASP A 54 -3.68 -10.22 6.84
C ASP A 54 -2.74 -11.44 6.75
N GLU A 55 -3.33 -12.63 6.73
CA GLU A 55 -2.57 -13.88 6.70
C GLU A 55 -1.82 -14.09 5.39
N SER A 56 -2.24 -13.45 4.30
CA SER A 56 -1.48 -13.48 3.06
C SER A 56 -0.46 -12.34 3.02
N ALA A 57 0.81 -12.71 2.91
CA ALA A 57 1.94 -11.76 2.79
C ALA A 57 1.77 -10.83 1.57
N ALA A 58 1.19 -11.35 0.48
CA ALA A 58 0.89 -10.57 -0.71
C ALA A 58 -0.16 -9.49 -0.43
N THR A 59 -1.17 -9.77 0.42
CA THR A 59 -2.15 -8.77 0.86
C THR A 59 -1.52 -7.67 1.69
N ALA A 60 -0.71 -8.06 2.66
CA ALA A 60 -0.10 -7.10 3.56
C ALA A 60 0.83 -6.18 2.77
N TYR A 61 1.59 -6.74 1.83
CA TYR A 61 2.39 -5.98 0.89
C TYR A 61 1.54 -5.06 -0.01
N ALA A 62 0.45 -5.58 -0.58
CA ALA A 62 -0.49 -4.80 -1.38
C ALA A 62 -1.06 -3.60 -0.60
N ALA A 63 -1.54 -3.83 0.61
CA ALA A 63 -2.05 -2.80 1.49
C ALA A 63 -1.00 -1.72 1.79
N ALA A 64 0.24 -2.14 2.05
CA ALA A 64 1.36 -1.21 2.27
C ALA A 64 1.66 -0.34 1.05
N GLN A 65 1.60 -0.91 -0.15
CA GLN A 65 1.79 -0.13 -1.38
C GLN A 65 0.67 0.90 -1.60
N VAL A 66 -0.59 0.54 -1.34
CA VAL A 66 -1.70 1.49 -1.41
C VAL A 66 -1.54 2.59 -0.36
N LEU A 67 -1.19 2.24 0.88
CA LEU A 67 -0.91 3.21 1.93
C LEU A 67 0.24 4.16 1.56
N ALA A 68 1.31 3.62 0.97
CA ALA A 68 2.45 4.42 0.51
C ALA A 68 2.09 5.37 -0.64
N ALA A 69 1.22 4.95 -1.56
CA ALA A 69 0.69 5.81 -2.61
C ALA A 69 -0.20 6.92 -2.03
N LEU A 70 -1.10 6.59 -1.10
CA LEU A 70 -1.97 7.56 -0.42
C LEU A 70 -1.16 8.57 0.41
N GLY A 71 -0.07 8.13 1.04
CA GLY A 71 0.86 8.97 1.79
C GLY A 71 1.70 9.92 0.91
N ARG A 72 1.64 9.81 -0.42
CA ARG A 72 2.23 10.74 -1.39
C ARG A 72 1.21 11.67 -2.05
N GLY A 73 -0.07 11.52 -1.73
CA GLY A 73 -1.17 12.32 -2.30
C GLY A 73 -1.24 13.75 -1.77
N ARG A 74 -2.07 14.59 -2.40
CA ARG A 74 -2.27 16.01 -1.99
C ARG A 74 -2.79 16.14 -0.55
N GLU A 75 -3.62 15.19 -0.14
CA GLU A 75 -4.22 15.10 1.20
C GLU A 75 -3.42 14.15 2.12
N ALA A 76 -2.15 13.91 1.79
CA ALA A 76 -1.28 13.05 2.57
C ALA A 76 -1.07 13.62 3.97
N ALA A 77 -0.89 14.94 4.11
CA ALA A 77 -0.54 15.58 5.39
C ALA A 77 -1.46 15.17 6.56
N GLU A 78 -2.77 15.11 6.34
CA GLU A 78 -3.74 14.71 7.38
C GLU A 78 -3.71 13.20 7.69
N ARG A 79 -3.39 12.36 6.69
CA ARG A 79 -3.41 10.89 6.83
C ARG A 79 -2.04 10.32 7.17
N GLN A 80 -0.97 11.05 6.90
CA GLN A 80 0.42 10.65 7.07
C GLN A 80 0.70 10.11 8.48
N PRO A 81 0.30 10.76 9.59
CA PRO A 81 0.55 10.21 10.92
C PRO A 81 -0.14 8.86 11.13
N ALA A 82 -1.38 8.70 10.64
CA ALA A 82 -2.11 7.44 10.74
C ALA A 82 -1.49 6.34 9.87
N ILE A 83 -1.04 6.67 8.67
CA ILE A 83 -0.36 5.73 7.76
C ILE A 83 0.99 5.29 8.34
N VAL A 84 1.79 6.23 8.83
CA VAL A 84 3.08 5.95 9.47
C VAL A 84 2.89 5.08 10.71
N ALA A 85 1.90 5.39 11.56
CA ALA A 85 1.57 4.58 12.72
C ALA A 85 1.14 3.15 12.33
N ALA A 86 0.28 3.01 11.32
CA ALA A 86 -0.17 1.71 10.83
C ALA A 86 0.98 0.85 10.28
N LEU A 87 1.88 1.45 9.48
CA LEU A 87 3.04 0.76 8.95
C LEU A 87 4.04 0.40 10.06
N ALA A 88 4.31 1.31 10.99
CA ALA A 88 5.23 1.07 12.11
C ALA A 88 4.74 -0.05 13.04
N ASP A 89 3.44 -0.09 13.30
CA ASP A 89 2.83 -1.17 14.08
C ASP A 89 2.92 -2.51 13.33
N ALA A 90 2.58 -2.54 12.05
CA ALA A 90 2.68 -3.74 11.24
C ALA A 90 4.12 -4.27 11.20
N ILE A 91 5.15 -3.43 11.04
CA ILE A 91 6.56 -3.86 11.08
C ILE A 91 6.94 -4.57 12.39
N ARG A 92 6.37 -4.12 13.52
CA ARG A 92 6.62 -4.70 14.85
C ARG A 92 5.90 -6.03 15.06
N ASP A 93 4.88 -6.32 14.25
CA ASP A 93 4.18 -7.59 14.30
C ASP A 93 5.14 -8.73 13.89
N SER A 94 5.16 -9.80 14.68
CA SER A 94 5.98 -10.98 14.39
C SER A 94 5.57 -11.63 13.06
N ARG A 95 4.32 -11.43 12.64
CA ARG A 95 3.80 -11.87 11.34
C ARG A 95 4.51 -11.21 10.18
N SER A 96 5.15 -10.06 10.35
CA SER A 96 5.83 -9.34 9.26
C SER A 96 7.14 -10.01 8.81
N ARG A 97 7.65 -10.96 9.59
CA ARG A 97 8.80 -11.81 9.23
C ARG A 97 8.39 -12.96 8.33
N ARG A 98 7.66 -12.65 7.26
CA ARG A 98 7.23 -13.62 6.26
C ARG A 98 7.68 -13.18 4.87
N PRO A 99 8.09 -14.12 4.01
CA PRO A 99 8.49 -13.81 2.65
C PRO A 99 7.28 -13.40 1.80
N VAL A 100 7.48 -12.40 0.94
CA VAL A 100 6.48 -11.99 -0.05
C VAL A 100 6.88 -12.51 -1.42
N TYR A 101 5.94 -13.15 -2.09
CA TYR A 101 6.07 -13.60 -3.47
C TYR A 101 5.00 -12.93 -4.33
N VAL A 102 5.35 -12.61 -5.57
CA VAL A 102 4.42 -12.08 -6.57
C VAL A 102 4.53 -12.86 -7.86
N LEU A 103 3.41 -13.00 -8.55
CA LEU A 103 3.36 -13.65 -9.85
C LEU A 103 3.56 -12.60 -10.94
N GLU A 104 4.74 -12.54 -11.54
CA GLU A 104 5.05 -11.59 -12.60
C GLU A 104 5.37 -12.34 -13.90
N GLY A 105 4.60 -12.09 -14.96
CA GLY A 105 4.84 -12.73 -16.27
C GLY A 105 4.66 -14.25 -16.29
N GLY A 106 4.01 -14.83 -15.29
CA GLY A 106 3.87 -16.28 -15.12
C GLY A 106 4.95 -16.91 -14.23
N GLU A 107 5.89 -16.12 -13.72
CA GLU A 107 6.94 -16.58 -12.81
C GLU A 107 6.66 -16.08 -11.38
N ILE A 108 6.92 -16.94 -10.39
CA ILE A 108 6.83 -16.57 -8.97
C ILE A 108 8.15 -15.88 -8.60
N LYS A 109 8.11 -14.56 -8.39
CA LYS A 109 9.25 -13.77 -7.94
C LYS A 109 9.21 -13.55 -6.45
N TYR A 110 10.36 -13.73 -5.80
CA TYR A 110 10.58 -13.35 -4.42
C TYR A 110 10.88 -11.84 -4.34
N LEU A 111 10.08 -11.09 -3.58
CA LEU A 111 10.29 -9.65 -3.41
C LEU A 111 11.14 -9.30 -2.19
N GLY A 112 11.19 -10.17 -1.18
CA GLY A 112 11.82 -9.87 0.10
C GLY A 112 10.98 -10.32 1.28
N GLN A 113 11.41 -9.92 2.47
CA GLN A 113 10.59 -10.04 3.68
C GLN A 113 9.57 -8.92 3.73
N LEU A 114 8.38 -9.22 4.24
CA LEU A 114 7.32 -8.23 4.39
C LEU A 114 7.78 -7.08 5.29
N ASP A 115 8.50 -7.34 6.38
CA ASP A 115 9.03 -6.29 7.27
C ASP A 115 9.94 -5.27 6.54
N ASP A 116 10.84 -5.73 5.68
CA ASP A 116 11.70 -4.86 4.85
C ASP A 116 10.85 -4.01 3.89
N LEU A 117 9.89 -4.64 3.22
CA LEU A 117 9.01 -3.96 2.27
C LEU A 117 8.12 -2.91 2.97
N LEU A 118 7.61 -3.23 4.16
CA LEU A 118 6.86 -2.31 5.01
C LEU A 118 7.75 -1.15 5.50
N TYR A 119 8.99 -1.43 5.89
CA TYR A 119 9.96 -0.41 6.29
C TYR A 119 10.24 0.55 5.14
N ARG A 120 10.46 0.05 3.93
CA ARG A 120 10.64 0.87 2.72
C ARG A 120 9.42 1.75 2.43
N ALA A 121 8.22 1.20 2.58
CA ALA A 121 6.98 1.97 2.46
C ALA A 121 6.89 3.08 3.52
N LEU A 122 7.25 2.78 4.77
CA LEU A 122 7.26 3.76 5.86
C LEU A 122 8.25 4.89 5.60
N VAL A 123 9.49 4.57 5.20
CA VAL A 123 10.51 5.57 4.87
C VAL A 123 10.08 6.40 3.66
N GLY A 124 9.43 5.79 2.67
CA GLY A 124 8.86 6.52 1.53
C GLY A 124 7.80 7.54 1.95
N VAL A 125 6.88 7.17 2.83
CA VAL A 125 5.83 8.08 3.32
C VAL A 125 6.39 9.15 4.26
N ALA A 126 7.31 8.78 5.16
CA ALA A 126 7.91 9.71 6.11
C ALA A 126 8.91 10.68 5.46
N GLY A 127 9.71 10.19 4.50
CA GLY A 127 10.74 10.96 3.80
C GLY A 127 10.18 12.00 2.83
N VAL A 128 8.98 11.79 2.28
CA VAL A 128 8.32 12.77 1.40
C VAL A 128 7.97 14.06 2.15
N ALA A 129 7.71 14.02 3.45
CA ALA A 129 7.50 15.24 4.25
C ALA A 129 8.78 16.06 4.46
N ALA A 130 9.96 15.43 4.44
CA ALA A 130 11.23 16.15 4.57
C ALA A 130 11.69 16.82 3.25
N GLY A 131 11.20 16.34 2.11
CA GLY A 131 11.55 16.86 0.78
C GLY A 131 10.71 18.04 0.28
N SER A 132 9.61 18.40 0.96
CA SER A 132 8.66 19.44 0.50
C SER A 132 8.77 20.76 1.28
N SER A 133 9.97 21.15 1.71
CA SER A 133 10.25 22.48 2.31
C SER A 133 11.39 23.23 1.63
N ALA A 134 11.81 22.82 0.44
CA ALA A 134 12.73 23.59 -0.38
C ALA A 134 12.30 23.46 -1.84
N GLU A 135 11.47 24.39 -2.31
CA GLU A 135 11.49 25.00 -3.65
C GLU A 135 10.37 26.04 -3.78
#